data_AF-A0A0B2SPN7-F1
#
_entry.id   AF-A0A0B2SPN7-F1
#
_cell.length_a   1.000
_cell.length_b   1.000
_cell.length_c   1.000
_cell.angle_alpha   90.00
_cell.angle_beta   90.00
_cell.angle_gamma   90.00
#
_symmetry.space_group_name_H-M   'P 1'
#
loop_
_entity.id
_entity.type
_entity.pdbx_description
1 polymer ?
#
loop_
_entity_poly.entity_id
_entity_poly.type
_entity_poly.pdbx_seq_one_letter_code
_entity_poly.pdbx_strand_id
1 'polypeptide(L)'
;MWRDPGAPADSFYETRPECTDVPKSRFRIKAGKTLSARKWNAAFSPEGYLDIGKTLSRIHRGGIHPSIRGEVWEFLLGCYDPKSTFQERDEIRQRRR
;
A
#
# COMPACT_ATOMS: atom_id res chain seq x y z
N MET A 1 18.03 21.98 -5.95
CA MET A 1 16.80 21.21 -5.67
C MET A 1 17.13 19.72 -5.82
N TRP A 2 17.52 19.05 -4.73
CA TRP A 2 17.95 17.64 -4.79
C TRP A 2 16.75 16.74 -5.11
N ARG A 3 16.79 16.00 -6.23
CA ARG A 3 15.78 14.98 -6.54
C ARG A 3 16.05 13.77 -5.65
N ASP A 4 15.10 13.41 -4.79
CA ASP A 4 15.12 12.13 -4.07
C ASP A 4 15.16 10.97 -5.09
N PRO A 5 16.28 10.20 -5.15
CA PRO A 5 16.41 9.09 -6.08
C PRO A 5 15.46 7.93 -5.75
N GLY A 6 14.90 7.93 -4.54
CA GLY A 6 14.03 6.90 -3.98
C GLY A 6 14.75 5.60 -3.68
N ALA A 7 14.17 4.81 -2.77
CA ALA A 7 14.65 3.47 -2.45
C ALA A 7 14.13 2.45 -3.50
N PRO A 8 14.94 1.46 -3.91
CA PRO A 8 14.45 0.36 -4.73
C PRO A 8 13.44 -0.47 -3.92
N ALA A 9 12.33 -0.88 -4.53
CA ALA A 9 11.38 -1.74 -3.81
C ALA A 9 11.91 -3.16 -3.58
N ASP A 10 12.93 -3.59 -4.33
CA ASP A 10 13.58 -4.89 -4.18
C ASP A 10 14.25 -5.05 -2.81
N SER A 11 14.54 -3.96 -2.09
CA SER A 11 15.02 -4.04 -0.70
C SER A 11 13.97 -4.55 0.28
N PHE A 12 12.69 -4.61 -0.13
CA PHE A 12 11.59 -5.15 0.69
C PHE A 12 11.18 -6.56 0.26
N TYR A 13 11.59 -7.01 -0.93
CA TYR A 13 11.26 -8.31 -1.48
C TYR A 13 12.55 -8.99 -1.88
N GLU A 14 13.18 -9.62 -0.89
CA GLU A 14 14.44 -10.32 -1.12
C GLU A 14 14.25 -11.41 -2.17
N THR A 15 15.07 -11.33 -3.21
CA THR A 15 15.15 -12.37 -4.23
C THR A 15 15.92 -13.54 -3.64
N ARG A 16 15.45 -14.76 -3.89
CA ARG A 16 16.15 -15.95 -3.44
C ARG A 16 17.55 -16.00 -4.07
N PRO A 17 18.62 -16.35 -3.33
CA PRO A 17 19.99 -16.29 -3.84
C PRO A 17 20.22 -17.08 -5.14
N GLU A 18 19.47 -18.16 -5.33
CA GLU A 18 19.50 -19.00 -6.54
C GLU A 18 18.93 -18.32 -7.79
N CYS A 19 18.14 -17.25 -7.65
CA CYS A 19 17.53 -16.54 -8.78
C CYS A 19 18.42 -15.34 -9.20
N THR A 20 19.50 -15.62 -9.92
CA THR A 20 20.49 -14.61 -10.32
C THR A 20 20.10 -13.76 -11.53
N ASP A 21 19.09 -14.17 -12.28
CA ASP A 21 18.62 -13.56 -13.54
C ASP A 21 17.40 -12.64 -13.35
N VAL A 22 17.01 -12.34 -12.10
CA VAL A 22 15.84 -11.52 -11.80
C VAL A 22 16.09 -10.05 -12.18
N PRO A 23 15.26 -9.47 -13.06
CA PRO A 23 15.38 -8.06 -13.42
C PRO A 23 15.18 -7.15 -12.21
N LYS A 24 16.05 -6.14 -12.06
CA LYS A 24 15.89 -5.10 -11.03
C LYS A 24 14.61 -4.30 -11.27
N SER A 25 13.84 -4.06 -10.22
CA SER A 25 12.62 -3.26 -10.31
C SER A 25 12.93 -1.81 -10.67
N ARG A 26 12.17 -1.29 -11.64
CA ARG A 26 12.18 0.13 -12.01
C ARG A 26 11.37 0.99 -11.05
N PHE A 27 10.55 0.39 -10.19
CA PHE A 27 9.77 1.11 -9.21
C PHE A 27 10.67 1.63 -8.08
N ARG A 28 10.53 2.92 -7.78
CA ARG A 28 11.31 3.62 -6.76
C ARG A 28 10.37 4.23 -5.74
N ILE A 29 10.54 3.85 -4.49
CA ILE A 29 9.82 4.39 -3.34
C ILE A 29 10.34 5.80 -3.10
N LYS A 30 9.50 6.81 -3.29
CA LYS A 30 9.89 8.22 -3.20
C LYS A 30 9.10 8.94 -2.14
N ALA A 31 9.78 9.67 -1.28
CA ALA A 31 9.13 10.47 -0.25
C ALA A 31 8.17 11.48 -0.88
N GLY A 32 6.99 11.65 -0.27
CA GLY A 32 5.94 12.54 -0.76
C GLY A 32 5.14 12.03 -1.97
N LYS A 33 5.70 11.11 -2.78
CA LYS A 33 5.04 10.54 -3.96
C LYS A 33 4.37 9.20 -3.68
N THR A 34 5.11 8.23 -3.16
CA THR A 34 4.59 6.90 -2.85
C THR A 34 3.63 6.97 -1.65
N LEU A 35 2.52 6.23 -1.72
CA LEU A 35 1.56 6.18 -0.60
C LEU A 35 2.24 5.57 0.62
N SER A 36 2.51 6.40 1.63
CA SER A 36 3.13 5.99 2.89
C SER A 36 2.09 5.53 3.90
N ALA A 37 2.51 4.77 4.91
CA ALA A 37 1.65 4.36 6.03
C ALA A 37 0.94 5.55 6.70
N ARG A 38 1.66 6.66 6.91
CA ARG A 38 1.07 7.88 7.46
C ARG A 38 -0.07 8.43 6.61
N LYS A 39 0.12 8.50 5.28
CA LYS A 39 -0.92 8.99 4.37
C LYS A 39 -2.08 8.00 4.22
N TRP A 40 -1.80 6.71 4.32
CA TRP A 40 -2.81 5.65 4.32
C TRP A 40 -3.71 5.75 5.56
N ASN A 41 -3.14 5.81 6.76
CA ASN A 41 -3.91 5.94 8.00
C ASN A 41 -4.75 7.23 8.01
N ALA A 42 -4.21 8.33 7.46
CA ALA A 42 -4.93 9.59 7.33
C ALA A 42 -6.01 9.61 6.22
N ALA A 43 -6.15 8.55 5.42
CA ALA A 43 -7.18 8.44 4.39
C ALA A 43 -8.52 7.93 4.95
N PHE A 44 -8.53 7.45 6.19
CA PHE A 44 -9.71 6.94 6.86
C PHE A 44 -10.42 8.03 7.66
N SER A 45 -11.75 7.95 7.76
CA SER A 45 -12.53 8.68 8.75
C SER A 45 -12.32 8.07 10.16
N PRO A 46 -12.72 8.77 11.24
CA PRO A 46 -12.68 8.22 12.60
C PRO A 46 -13.44 6.88 12.73
N GLU A 47 -14.53 6.72 12.00
CA GLU A 47 -15.37 5.50 11.97
C GLU A 47 -14.73 4.38 11.12
N GLY A 48 -13.76 4.73 10.27
CA GLY A 48 -13.00 3.80 9.45
C GLY A 48 -13.41 3.73 7.99
N TYR A 49 -14.19 4.68 7.48
CA TYR A 49 -14.50 4.77 6.06
C TYR A 49 -13.29 5.27 5.27
N LEU A 50 -12.96 4.63 4.16
CA LEU A 50 -11.85 5.00 3.30
C LEU A 50 -12.30 5.97 2.20
N ASP A 51 -11.62 7.12 2.08
CA ASP A 51 -11.70 7.94 0.86
C ASP A 51 -10.95 7.25 -0.29
N ILE A 52 -11.63 6.28 -0.93
CA ILE A 52 -11.06 5.42 -1.95
C ILE A 52 -10.70 6.22 -3.21
N GLY A 53 -11.48 7.24 -3.58
CA GLY A 53 -11.23 8.06 -4.77
C GLY A 53 -9.90 8.81 -4.68
N LYS A 54 -9.66 9.53 -3.58
CA LYS A 54 -8.36 10.20 -3.36
C LYS A 54 -7.21 9.22 -3.21
N THR A 55 -7.47 8.07 -2.60
CA THR A 55 -6.44 7.04 -2.37
C THR A 55 -6.00 6.38 -3.68
N LEU A 56 -6.94 5.95 -4.53
CA LEU A 56 -6.66 5.41 -5.86
C LEU A 56 -5.88 6.40 -6.72
N SER A 57 -6.25 7.68 -6.68
CA SER A 57 -5.53 8.75 -7.36
C SER A 57 -4.04 8.84 -6.98
N ARG A 58 -3.71 8.60 -5.71
CA ARG A 58 -2.32 8.60 -5.22
C ARG A 58 -1.60 7.31 -5.62
N ILE A 59 -2.26 6.17 -5.47
CA ILE A 59 -1.73 4.85 -5.83
C ILE A 59 -1.37 4.82 -7.32
N HIS A 60 -2.26 5.28 -8.19
CA HIS A 60 -2.02 5.30 -9.64
C HIS A 60 -0.78 6.12 -10.01
N ARG A 61 -0.54 7.27 -9.34
CA ARG A 61 0.59 8.15 -9.67
C ARG A 61 1.91 7.77 -9.00
N GLY A 62 1.86 7.22 -7.79
CA GLY A 62 3.04 7.05 -6.93
C GLY A 62 3.31 5.63 -6.45
N GLY A 63 2.39 4.70 -6.69
CA GLY A 63 2.43 3.35 -6.15
C GLY A 63 2.18 3.30 -4.63
N ILE A 64 2.31 2.09 -4.09
CA ILE A 64 2.08 1.77 -2.67
C ILE A 64 3.42 1.43 -2.01
N HIS A 65 3.65 1.97 -0.82
CA HIS A 65 4.83 1.60 -0.04
C HIS A 65 4.74 0.11 0.37
N PRO A 66 5.80 -0.71 0.17
CA PRO A 66 5.76 -2.15 0.45
C PRO A 66 5.23 -2.52 1.84
N SER A 67 5.58 -1.75 2.86
CA SER A 67 5.16 -2.00 4.26
C SER A 67 3.66 -1.97 4.51
N ILE A 68 2.85 -1.37 3.63
CA ILE A 68 1.39 -1.31 3.77
C ILE A 68 0.66 -2.02 2.62
N ARG A 69 1.40 -2.71 1.73
CA ARG A 69 0.82 -3.30 0.52
C ARG A 69 -0.31 -4.28 0.85
N GLY A 70 -0.12 -5.12 1.85
CA GLY A 70 -1.12 -6.10 2.29
C GLY A 70 -2.44 -5.44 2.70
N GLU A 71 -2.38 -4.43 3.58
CA GLU A 71 -3.58 -3.71 4.03
C GLU A 71 -4.30 -2.98 2.89
N VAL A 72 -3.56 -2.34 1.99
CA VAL A 72 -4.15 -1.61 0.86
C VAL A 72 -4.81 -2.57 -0.13
N TRP A 73 -4.20 -3.74 -0.37
CA TRP A 73 -4.72 -4.73 -1.31
C TRP A 73 -6.06 -5.31 -0.91
N GLU A 74 -6.36 -5.44 0.38
CA GLU A 74 -7.68 -5.86 0.85
C GLU A 74 -8.81 -4.95 0.32
N PHE A 75 -8.56 -3.65 0.15
CA PHE A 75 -9.53 -2.74 -0.47
C PHE A 75 -9.51 -2.81 -1.99
N LEU A 76 -8.32 -2.87 -2.61
CA LEU A 76 -8.20 -2.90 -4.07
C LEU A 76 -8.79 -4.17 -4.69
N LEU A 77 -8.74 -5.28 -3.97
CA LEU A 77 -9.29 -6.58 -4.38
C LEU A 77 -10.76 -6.76 -3.97
N GLY A 78 -11.38 -5.75 -3.35
CA GLY A 78 -12.78 -5.79 -2.92
C GLY A 78 -13.04 -6.71 -1.72
N CYS A 79 -11.99 -7.13 -1.00
CA CYS A 79 -12.14 -7.91 0.23
C CYS A 79 -12.77 -7.09 1.36
N TYR A 80 -12.60 -5.77 1.34
CA TYR A 80 -13.31 -4.80 2.18
C TYR A 80 -14.01 -3.74 1.33
N ASP A 81 -15.24 -3.39 1.70
CA ASP A 81 -15.93 -2.22 1.16
C ASP A 81 -15.27 -0.94 1.71
N PRO A 82 -14.95 0.07 0.88
CA PRO A 82 -14.47 1.37 1.36
C PRO A 82 -15.38 2.06 2.40
N LYS A 83 -16.68 1.75 2.41
CA LYS A 83 -17.67 2.23 3.37
C LYS A 83 -17.86 1.31 4.57
N SER A 84 -17.06 0.26 4.71
CA SER A 84 -17.02 -0.52 5.95
C SER A 84 -16.35 0.27 7.07
N THR A 85 -16.76 0.02 8.29
CA THR A 85 -16.13 0.50 9.53
C THR A 85 -14.90 -0.34 9.88
N PHE A 86 -14.13 0.11 10.87
CA PHE A 86 -13.06 -0.71 11.43
C PHE A 86 -13.57 -2.01 12.05
N GLN A 87 -14.68 -1.94 12.78
CA GLN A 87 -15.25 -3.09 13.48
C GLN A 87 -15.73 -4.17 12.51
N GLU A 88 -16.49 -3.80 11.47
CA GLU A 88 -16.95 -4.75 10.45
C GLU A 88 -15.78 -5.46 9.75
N ARG A 89 -14.69 -4.72 9.47
CA ARG A 89 -13.49 -5.33 8.90
C ARG A 89 -12.78 -6.26 9.87
N ASP A 90 -12.78 -5.95 11.16
CA ASP A 90 -12.19 -6.84 12.16
C ASP A 90 -12.98 -8.15 12.26
N GLU A 91 -14.32 -8.08 12.28
CA GLU A 91 -15.18 -9.27 12.24
C GLU A 91 -14.93 -10.13 10.99
N ILE A 92 -14.76 -9.49 9.82
CA ILE A 92 -14.39 -10.21 8.59
C ILE A 92 -13.04 -10.91 8.74
N ARG A 93 -12.04 -10.28 9.37
CA ARG A 93 -10.71 -10.88 9.60
C ARG A 93 -10.78 -12.06 10.55
N GLN A 94 -11.53 -11.94 11.65
CA GLN A 94 -11.65 -13.01 12.64
C GLN A 94 -12.29 -14.25 12.01
N ARG A 95 -13.31 -14.07 11.15
CA ARG A 95 -13.96 -15.19 10.45
C ARG A 95 -13.06 -15.92 9.45
N ARG A 96 -12.01 -15.27 8.92
CA ARG A 96 -11.07 -15.89 7.97
C ARG A 96 -9.95 -16.69 8.66
N ARG A 97 -9.76 -16.50 9.96
CA ARG A 97 -8.73 -17.15 10.77
C ARG A 97 -9.27 -18.42 11.40
#